data_AF-A0A4Q0TWU7-F1
#
_entry.id   AF-A0A4Q0TWU7-F1
#
_cell.length_a   1.000
_cell.length_b   1.000
_cell.length_c   1.000
_cell.angle_alpha   90.00
_cell.angle_beta   90.00
_cell.angle_gamma   90.00
#
_symmetry.space_group_name_H-M   'P 1'
#
loop_
_entity.id
_entity.type
_entity.pdbx_description
1 polymer ?
#
loop_
_entity_poly.entity_id
_entity_poly.type
_entity_poly.pdbx_seq_one_letter_code
_entity_poly.pdbx_strand_id
1 'polypeptide(L)'
;MKTRIYLSIIGLMAFSFLFVSCSKDDEGDTVKPVINLLEPEEGAVLKIGDANGVHFEMDIADNEAIASYKINIHNNFDGHSHTRASEGGTTKPFAFERTYTDKAGQKQARVHNHDIKIPADATPGNYHLMVYCLDRSGNETYVARNIVLSTTGGVESEHHHD
;
A
#
# COMPACT_ATOMS: atom_id res chain seq x y z
N MET A 1 79.57 -28.18 7.37
CA MET A 1 78.68 -29.21 7.94
C MET A 1 77.61 -28.50 8.76
N LYS A 2 76.35 -28.51 8.31
CA LYS A 2 75.20 -27.92 9.02
C LYS A 2 74.14 -28.99 9.18
N THR A 3 73.80 -29.26 10.43
CA THR A 3 72.51 -29.85 10.84
C THR A 3 72.42 -29.69 12.34
N ARG A 4 71.36 -29.05 12.84
CA ARG A 4 70.37 -29.68 13.73
C ARG A 4 69.03 -28.96 13.61
N ILE A 5 68.00 -29.80 13.50
CA ILE A 5 66.58 -29.50 13.37
C ILE A 5 66.00 -29.40 14.79
N TYR A 6 65.08 -28.47 15.03
CA TYR A 6 64.11 -28.58 16.12
C TYR A 6 62.71 -28.27 15.63
N LEU A 7 61.80 -29.18 15.98
CA LEU A 7 60.37 -29.17 15.66
C LEU A 7 59.62 -28.09 16.48
N SER A 8 58.63 -27.48 15.84
CA SER A 8 57.36 -26.99 16.42
C SER A 8 56.45 -26.70 15.21
N ILE A 9 55.72 -27.68 14.68
CA ILE A 9 54.33 -28.04 15.01
C ILE A 9 53.44 -26.81 15.25
N ILE A 10 52.28 -26.81 14.55
CA ILE A 10 51.07 -26.00 14.77
C ILE A 10 51.12 -24.61 14.10
N GLY A 11 50.28 -24.26 13.12
CA GLY A 11 49.12 -24.93 12.56
C GLY A 11 48.68 -24.22 11.28
N LEU A 12 48.33 -25.04 10.29
CA LEU A 12 47.63 -24.66 9.08
C LEU A 12 46.21 -24.23 9.49
N MET A 13 46.01 -22.97 9.85
CA MET A 13 44.67 -22.43 10.06
C MET A 13 44.07 -22.15 8.69
N ALA A 14 43.57 -23.22 8.06
CA ALA A 14 42.62 -23.12 6.97
C ALA A 14 41.46 -22.26 7.46
N PHE A 15 41.37 -21.04 6.95
CA PHE A 15 40.20 -20.19 7.11
C PHE A 15 39.11 -20.81 6.23
N SER A 16 38.49 -21.87 6.75
CA SER A 16 37.24 -22.41 6.23
C SER A 16 36.23 -21.29 6.36
N PHE A 17 35.95 -20.60 5.25
CA PHE A 17 34.68 -19.93 5.09
C PHE A 17 33.63 -21.02 5.27
N LEU A 18 33.11 -21.13 6.49
CA LEU A 18 31.86 -21.80 6.74
C LEU A 18 30.83 -20.98 5.96
N PHE A 19 30.58 -21.39 4.72
CA PHE A 19 29.27 -21.19 4.13
C PHE A 19 28.31 -21.90 5.07
N VAL A 20 27.79 -21.17 6.06
CA VAL A 20 26.52 -21.50 6.68
C VAL A 20 25.50 -21.38 5.55
N SER A 21 25.42 -22.43 4.73
CA SER A 21 24.23 -22.72 3.96
C SER A 21 23.16 -22.90 5.02
N CYS A 22 22.29 -21.90 5.13
CA CYS A 22 21.12 -21.96 5.98
C CYS A 22 20.28 -23.12 5.46
N SER A 23 20.51 -24.29 6.03
CA SER A 23 19.77 -25.51 5.75
C SER A 23 18.57 -25.47 6.68
N LYS A 24 17.50 -24.83 6.20
CA LYS A 24 16.11 -25.09 6.56
C LYS A 24 15.26 -24.74 5.35
N ASP A 25 14.83 -25.77 4.65
CA ASP A 25 13.53 -25.76 3.96
C ASP A 25 12.45 -25.58 5.05
N ASP A 26 12.36 -24.38 5.61
CA ASP A 26 11.11 -23.93 6.23
C ASP A 26 10.31 -23.43 5.02
N GLU A 27 9.32 -24.21 4.59
CA GLU A 27 8.31 -23.72 3.65
C GLU A 27 7.56 -22.58 4.34
N GLY A 28 8.16 -21.38 4.31
CA GLY A 28 7.57 -20.17 4.86
C GLY A 28 6.24 -19.87 4.19
N ASP A 29 5.41 -19.06 4.83
CA ASP A 29 4.14 -18.68 4.26
C ASP A 29 4.32 -17.96 2.91
N THR A 30 3.73 -18.52 1.86
CA THR A 30 3.76 -18.02 0.48
C THR A 30 2.37 -17.62 -0.02
N VAL A 31 1.35 -17.73 0.82
CA VAL A 31 -0.02 -17.34 0.48
C VAL A 31 -0.12 -15.84 0.66
N LYS A 32 -0.68 -15.16 -0.35
CA LYS A 32 -0.86 -13.70 -0.31
C LYS A 32 -2.12 -13.33 0.47
N PRO A 33 -2.13 -12.16 1.12
CA PRO A 33 -3.34 -11.62 1.72
C PRO A 33 -4.39 -11.32 0.64
N VAL A 34 -5.65 -11.23 1.05
CA VAL A 34 -6.79 -10.89 0.21
C VAL A 34 -7.34 -9.53 0.63
N ILE A 35 -7.70 -8.70 -0.36
CA ILE A 35 -8.33 -7.40 -0.15
C ILE A 35 -9.68 -7.39 -0.86
N ASN A 36 -10.73 -7.06 -0.13
CA ASN A 36 -12.05 -6.76 -0.67
C ASN A 36 -12.37 -5.28 -0.38
N LEU A 37 -12.05 -4.41 -1.33
CA LEU A 37 -12.33 -2.98 -1.24
C LEU A 37 -13.81 -2.72 -1.57
N LEU A 38 -14.56 -2.30 -0.57
CA LEU A 38 -16.00 -2.04 -0.66
C LEU A 38 -16.23 -0.61 -1.16
N GLU A 39 -15.59 0.37 -0.54
CA GLU A 39 -15.69 1.78 -0.92
C GLU A 39 -14.33 2.49 -0.78
N PRO A 40 -13.99 3.41 -1.70
CA PRO A 40 -14.77 3.81 -2.87
C PRO A 40 -14.84 2.75 -3.98
N GLU A 41 -15.96 2.72 -4.70
CA GLU A 41 -16.14 1.88 -5.89
C GLU A 41 -15.32 2.38 -7.10
N GLU A 42 -15.25 1.55 -8.13
CA GLU A 42 -14.66 1.94 -9.42
C GLU A 42 -15.44 3.11 -10.03
N GLY A 43 -14.73 4.19 -10.40
CA GLY A 43 -15.31 5.40 -10.96
C GLY A 43 -15.96 6.33 -9.93
N ALA A 44 -15.82 6.06 -8.62
CA ALA A 44 -16.42 6.91 -7.59
C ALA A 44 -15.96 8.36 -7.69
N VAL A 45 -16.90 9.29 -7.48
CA VAL A 45 -16.65 10.73 -7.50
C VAL A 45 -16.50 11.24 -6.07
N LEU A 46 -15.29 11.65 -5.70
CA LEU A 46 -14.95 12.12 -4.36
C LEU A 46 -14.97 13.66 -4.33
N LYS A 47 -15.59 14.20 -3.28
CA LYS A 47 -15.77 15.63 -3.11
C LYS A 47 -14.49 16.30 -2.58
N ILE A 48 -14.02 17.30 -3.32
CA ILE A 48 -12.90 18.16 -2.93
C ILE A 48 -13.33 19.09 -1.79
N GLY A 49 -12.49 19.21 -0.75
CA GLY A 49 -12.73 20.10 0.38
C GLY A 49 -13.79 19.60 1.37
N ASP A 50 -14.20 18.34 1.30
CA ASP A 50 -15.13 17.77 2.27
C ASP A 50 -14.47 17.65 3.67
N ALA A 51 -15.08 18.31 4.66
CA ALA A 51 -14.62 18.27 6.05
C ALA A 51 -14.74 16.86 6.66
N ASN A 52 -15.72 16.07 6.24
CA ASN A 52 -15.95 14.71 6.74
C ASN A 52 -14.91 13.73 6.19
N GLY A 53 -14.23 14.05 5.09
CA GLY A 53 -13.28 13.15 4.43
C GLY A 53 -13.97 12.08 3.61
N VAL A 54 -13.18 11.29 2.89
CA VAL A 54 -13.70 10.20 2.06
C VAL A 54 -14.09 9.03 2.96
N HIS A 55 -15.31 8.53 2.78
CA HIS A 55 -15.73 7.26 3.37
C HIS A 55 -14.93 6.12 2.73
N PHE A 56 -14.11 5.44 3.52
CA PHE A 56 -13.26 4.34 3.05
C PHE A 56 -13.60 3.07 3.82
N GLU A 57 -13.93 2.01 3.09
CA GLU A 57 -14.33 0.74 3.66
C GLU A 57 -13.75 -0.46 2.89
N MET A 58 -13.13 -1.38 3.62
CA MET A 58 -12.61 -2.63 3.04
C MET A 58 -12.56 -3.76 4.07
N ASP A 59 -12.57 -4.99 3.56
CA ASP A 59 -12.17 -6.19 4.30
C ASP A 59 -10.78 -6.66 3.84
N ILE A 60 -9.92 -7.00 4.80
CA ILE A 60 -8.61 -7.59 4.54
C ILE A 60 -8.48 -8.91 5.30
N ALA A 61 -7.82 -9.88 4.68
CA ALA A 61 -7.63 -11.21 5.27
C ALA A 61 -6.30 -11.83 4.85
N ASP A 62 -5.77 -12.71 5.69
CA ASP A 62 -4.57 -13.49 5.46
C ASP A 62 -4.67 -14.84 6.18
N ASN A 63 -3.97 -15.87 5.70
CA ASN A 63 -3.95 -17.20 6.32
C ASN A 63 -3.20 -17.22 7.66
N GLU A 64 -2.16 -16.41 7.82
CA GLU A 64 -1.36 -16.35 9.05
C GLU A 64 -1.58 -15.07 9.84
N ALA A 65 -1.20 -13.93 9.29
CA ALA A 65 -1.32 -12.63 9.95
C ALA A 65 -1.01 -11.47 9.00
N ILE A 66 -1.89 -10.47 9.02
CA ILE A 66 -1.65 -9.16 8.41
C ILE A 66 -0.50 -8.45 9.16
N ALA A 67 0.42 -7.82 8.43
CA ALA A 67 1.43 -6.93 8.99
C ALA A 67 1.02 -5.46 8.87
N SER A 68 0.57 -5.04 7.69
CA SER A 68 0.15 -3.65 7.44
C SER A 68 -0.74 -3.54 6.21
N TYR A 69 -1.42 -2.40 6.08
CA TYR A 69 -2.02 -1.99 4.83
C TYR A 69 -1.63 -0.55 4.49
N LYS A 70 -1.57 -0.23 3.20
CA LYS A 70 -1.22 1.10 2.71
C LYS A 70 -2.29 1.59 1.74
N ILE A 71 -2.73 2.82 1.93
CA ILE A 71 -3.60 3.52 0.97
C ILE A 71 -2.75 4.56 0.26
N ASN A 72 -2.77 4.55 -1.06
CA ASN A 72 -2.07 5.50 -1.91
C ASN A 72 -3.05 6.10 -2.93
N ILE A 73 -3.07 7.44 -3.07
CA ILE A 73 -3.81 8.16 -4.09
C ILE A 73 -2.85 9.06 -4.84
N HIS A 74 -2.85 8.98 -6.16
CA HIS A 74 -2.06 9.85 -7.04
C HIS A 74 -2.83 10.20 -8.30
N ASN A 75 -2.47 11.32 -8.93
CA ASN A 75 -3.14 11.80 -10.13
C ASN A 75 -2.92 10.84 -11.31
N ASN A 76 -3.99 10.56 -12.05
CA ASN A 76 -3.95 9.82 -13.31
C ASN A 76 -4.18 10.79 -14.48
N PHE A 77 -3.24 11.73 -14.62
CA PHE A 77 -3.30 12.73 -15.69
C PHE A 77 -2.47 12.20 -16.86
N ASP A 78 -3.11 11.45 -17.75
CA ASP A 78 -2.52 10.76 -18.91
C ASP A 78 -2.03 11.69 -20.05
N GLY A 79 -1.95 12.99 -19.79
CA GLY A 79 -1.52 13.99 -20.75
C GLY A 79 -2.54 14.31 -21.85
N HIS A 80 -3.71 13.67 -21.89
CA HIS A 80 -4.71 13.83 -22.96
C HIS A 80 -6.01 14.49 -22.49
N SER A 81 -5.95 15.71 -21.94
CA SER A 81 -7.10 16.63 -21.70
C SER A 81 -8.19 16.10 -20.73
N HIS A 82 -9.02 16.84 -20.00
CA HIS A 82 -9.35 18.24 -19.83
C HIS A 82 -9.67 18.45 -18.34
N THR A 83 -8.94 19.33 -17.64
CA THR A 83 -9.57 20.14 -16.59
C THR A 83 -9.17 21.57 -16.92
N ARG A 84 -10.14 22.39 -17.35
CA ARG A 84 -9.95 23.84 -17.33
C ARG A 84 -9.53 24.16 -15.90
N ALA A 85 -8.32 24.70 -15.70
CA ALA A 85 -8.00 25.37 -14.45
C ALA A 85 -9.19 26.28 -14.16
N SER A 86 -9.91 26.04 -13.06
CA SER A 86 -11.07 26.85 -12.71
C SER A 86 -10.61 28.30 -12.72
N GLU A 87 -11.31 29.16 -13.45
CA GLU A 87 -11.04 30.59 -13.50
C GLU A 87 -10.88 31.12 -12.06
N GLY A 88 -9.65 31.44 -11.66
CA GLY A 88 -9.37 32.18 -10.42
C GLY A 88 -8.46 31.54 -9.36
N GLY A 89 -7.94 30.31 -9.49
CA GLY A 89 -7.09 29.72 -8.46
C GLY A 89 -6.03 28.73 -8.95
N THR A 90 -4.83 28.78 -8.39
CA THR A 90 -3.77 27.79 -8.61
C THR A 90 -4.14 26.50 -7.87
N THR A 91 -4.72 25.52 -8.57
CA THR A 91 -4.95 24.18 -8.00
C THR A 91 -3.67 23.33 -8.03
N LYS A 92 -3.58 22.32 -7.16
CA LYS A 92 -2.43 21.40 -7.09
C LYS A 92 -2.90 19.95 -7.17
N PRO A 93 -2.19 19.07 -7.91
CA PRO A 93 -2.51 17.65 -7.90
C PRO A 93 -2.48 17.10 -6.46
N PHE A 94 -3.58 16.48 -6.04
CA PHE A 94 -3.64 15.79 -4.75
C PHE A 94 -2.78 14.52 -4.75
N ALA A 95 -2.16 14.24 -3.62
CA ALA A 95 -1.53 12.94 -3.36
C ALA A 95 -1.79 12.56 -1.91
N PHE A 96 -2.02 11.27 -1.67
CA PHE A 96 -2.17 10.71 -0.34
C PHE A 96 -1.36 9.44 -0.25
N GLU A 97 -0.60 9.27 0.81
CA GLU A 97 0.03 8.00 1.13
C GLU A 97 0.04 7.83 2.65
N ARG A 98 -0.53 6.72 3.12
CA ARG A 98 -0.45 6.35 4.52
C ARG A 98 -0.42 4.84 4.67
N THR A 99 0.50 4.38 5.49
CA THR A 99 0.61 2.99 5.94
C THR A 99 0.06 2.88 7.36
N TYR A 100 -0.71 1.83 7.61
CA TYR A 100 -1.37 1.54 8.86
C TYR A 100 -0.97 0.15 9.36
N THR A 101 -0.83 0.04 10.68
CA THR A 101 -0.46 -1.19 11.38
C THR A 101 -1.45 -1.54 12.49
N ASP A 102 -2.60 -0.85 12.56
CA ASP A 102 -3.62 -1.05 13.60
C ASP A 102 -4.33 -2.40 13.50
N LYS A 103 -4.19 -3.10 12.37
CA LYS A 103 -4.67 -4.48 12.14
C LYS A 103 -3.57 -5.54 12.20
N ALA A 104 -2.34 -5.16 12.56
CA ALA A 104 -1.23 -6.10 12.61
C ALA A 104 -1.50 -7.28 13.57
N GLY A 105 -1.16 -8.50 13.14
CA GLY A 105 -1.37 -9.74 13.90
C GLY A 105 -2.77 -10.34 13.78
N GLN A 106 -3.72 -9.66 13.11
CA GLN A 106 -5.04 -10.21 12.84
C GLN A 106 -5.02 -11.05 11.55
N LYS A 107 -5.85 -12.09 11.50
CA LYS A 107 -6.07 -12.89 10.28
C LYS A 107 -7.13 -12.29 9.36
N GLN A 108 -8.08 -11.55 9.93
CA GLN A 108 -9.17 -10.90 9.22
C GLN A 108 -9.49 -9.60 9.93
N ALA A 109 -9.74 -8.53 9.17
CA ALA A 109 -10.09 -7.24 9.72
C ALA A 109 -10.97 -6.44 8.74
N ARG A 110 -11.98 -5.76 9.30
CA ARG A 110 -12.69 -4.67 8.63
C ARG A 110 -11.95 -3.37 8.90
N VAL A 111 -11.72 -2.58 7.85
CA VAL A 111 -11.20 -1.22 7.95
C VAL A 111 -12.31 -0.27 7.53
N HIS A 112 -12.58 0.70 8.40
CA HIS A 112 -13.52 1.78 8.16
C HIS A 112 -12.90 3.06 8.75
N ASN A 113 -12.64 4.06 7.91
CA ASN A 113 -12.11 5.34 8.36
C ASN A 113 -12.45 6.48 7.38
N HIS A 114 -12.11 7.70 7.79
CA HIS A 114 -12.32 8.93 7.03
C HIS A 114 -11.03 9.77 6.95
N ASP A 115 -9.88 9.09 6.94
CA ASP A 115 -8.55 9.72 7.08
C ASP A 115 -8.13 10.49 5.82
N ILE A 116 -8.71 10.14 4.67
CA ILE A 116 -8.40 10.76 3.39
C ILE A 116 -9.13 12.11 3.33
N LYS A 117 -8.40 13.19 3.62
CA LYS A 117 -8.88 14.57 3.51
C LYS A 117 -8.37 15.19 2.22
N ILE A 118 -9.27 15.43 1.27
CA ILE A 118 -8.95 16.08 -0.01
C ILE A 118 -9.02 17.60 0.19
N PRO A 119 -7.91 18.35 0.08
CA PRO A 119 -7.90 19.78 0.37
C PRO A 119 -8.65 20.57 -0.72
N ALA A 120 -9.17 21.74 -0.36
CA ALA A 120 -9.99 22.56 -1.27
C ALA A 120 -9.22 23.07 -2.52
N ASP A 121 -7.89 23.07 -2.49
CA ASP A 121 -7.02 23.43 -3.62
C ASP A 121 -6.61 22.23 -4.50
N ALA A 122 -7.16 21.03 -4.25
CA ALA A 122 -6.91 19.86 -5.09
C ALA A 122 -7.39 20.10 -6.53
N THR A 123 -6.57 19.73 -7.51
CA THR A 123 -6.95 19.77 -8.93
C THR A 123 -8.06 18.74 -9.22
N PRO A 124 -9.22 19.14 -9.74
CA PRO A 124 -10.24 18.19 -10.18
C PRO A 124 -9.75 17.33 -11.35
N GLY A 125 -10.18 16.07 -11.41
CA GLY A 125 -9.81 15.16 -12.50
C GLY A 125 -9.74 13.70 -12.07
N ASN A 126 -9.11 12.87 -12.90
CA ASN A 126 -8.96 11.44 -12.68
C ASN A 126 -7.76 11.12 -11.78
N TYR A 127 -7.96 10.20 -10.85
CA TYR A 127 -6.97 9.75 -9.88
C TYR A 127 -7.00 8.22 -9.77
N HIS A 128 -5.89 7.64 -9.37
CA HIS A 128 -5.83 6.24 -8.94
C HIS A 128 -5.88 6.17 -7.43
N LEU A 129 -6.74 5.31 -6.89
CA LEU A 129 -6.72 4.86 -5.52
C LEU A 129 -6.18 3.43 -5.49
N MET A 130 -5.06 3.24 -4.79
CA MET A 130 -4.38 1.96 -4.63
C MET A 130 -4.42 1.57 -3.17
N VAL A 131 -4.76 0.32 -2.90
CA VAL A 131 -4.69 -0.27 -1.56
C VAL A 131 -3.79 -1.49 -1.61
N TYR A 132 -2.82 -1.53 -0.71
CA TYR A 132 -1.87 -2.63 -0.55
C TYR A 132 -2.11 -3.29 0.81
N CYS A 133 -1.98 -4.61 0.88
CA CYS A 133 -1.98 -5.37 2.11
C CYS A 133 -0.74 -6.25 2.12
N LEU A 134 0.05 -6.14 3.18
CA LEU A 134 1.28 -6.88 3.42
C LEU A 134 1.06 -7.81 4.61
N ASP A 135 1.37 -9.10 4.45
CA ASP A 135 1.37 -10.06 5.54
C ASP A 135 2.69 -10.06 6.33
N ARG A 136 2.76 -10.87 7.38
CA ARG A 136 3.94 -10.98 8.26
C ARG A 136 5.15 -11.65 7.59
N SER A 137 4.92 -12.47 6.57
CA SER A 137 5.94 -13.21 5.83
C SER A 137 6.47 -12.44 4.63
N GLY A 138 5.88 -11.28 4.33
CA GLY A 138 6.27 -10.36 3.28
C GLY A 138 5.53 -10.55 1.97
N ASN A 139 4.48 -11.38 1.90
CA ASN A 139 3.66 -11.45 0.70
C ASN A 139 2.69 -10.26 0.65
N GLU A 140 2.48 -9.76 -0.56
CA GLU A 140 1.69 -8.55 -0.81
C GLU A 140 0.65 -8.78 -1.90
N THR A 141 -0.53 -8.24 -1.65
CA THR A 141 -1.61 -8.04 -2.63
C THR A 141 -1.95 -6.56 -2.71
N TYR A 142 -2.40 -6.12 -3.89
CA TYR A 142 -2.95 -4.78 -4.06
C TYR A 142 -4.21 -4.80 -4.91
N VAL A 143 -5.03 -3.77 -4.73
CA VAL A 143 -6.18 -3.45 -5.58
C VAL A 143 -6.09 -1.98 -6.01
N ALA A 144 -6.65 -1.69 -7.18
CA ALA A 144 -6.65 -0.37 -7.80
C ALA A 144 -8.08 0.03 -8.16
N ARG A 145 -8.42 1.31 -7.98
CA ARG A 145 -9.65 1.95 -8.46
C ARG A 145 -9.33 3.23 -9.19
N ASN A 146 -9.98 3.46 -10.33
CA ASN A 146 -10.06 4.81 -10.87
C ASN A 146 -11.10 5.58 -10.07
N ILE A 147 -10.78 6.80 -9.67
CA ILE A 147 -11.68 7.71 -8.95
C ILE A 147 -11.60 9.10 -9.59
N VAL A 148 -12.65 9.91 -9.38
CA VAL A 148 -12.71 11.28 -9.89
C VAL A 148 -12.79 12.24 -8.73
N LEU A 149 -11.91 13.26 -8.69
CA LEU A 149 -12.03 14.36 -7.74
C LEU A 149 -12.84 15.50 -8.38
N SER A 150 -13.88 15.95 -7.68
CA SER A 150 -14.77 17.03 -8.15
C SER A 150 -15.11 18.03 -7.04
N THR A 151 -15.30 19.30 -7.39
CA THR A 151 -15.74 20.35 -6.44
C THR A 151 -17.21 20.24 -6.07
N THR A 152 -18.04 19.61 -6.92
CA THR A 152 -19.48 19.43 -6.67
C THR A 152 -19.82 18.10 -6.00
N GLY A 153 -18.87 17.16 -5.92
CA GLY A 153 -19.14 15.76 -5.54
C GLY A 153 -19.81 14.97 -6.66
N GLY A 154 -20.01 13.66 -6.46
CA GLY A 154 -20.89 12.85 -7.29
C GLY A 154 -22.35 13.26 -7.07
N VAL A 155 -23.15 13.30 -8.13
CA VAL A 155 -24.61 13.29 -7.98
C VAL A 155 -24.91 11.96 -7.31
N GLU A 156 -25.33 11.96 -6.04
CA GLU A 156 -25.97 10.80 -5.44
C GLU A 156 -27.16 10.50 -6.35
N SER A 157 -27.04 9.49 -7.20
CA SER A 157 -28.21 8.93 -7.86
C SER A 157 -29.09 8.43 -6.73
N GLU A 158 -30.15 9.19 -6.44
CA GLU A 158 -31.19 8.84 -5.49
C GLU A 158 -31.59 7.39 -5.75
N HIS A 159 -31.17 6.49 -4.86
CA HIS A 159 -31.70 5.14 -4.81
C HIS A 159 -33.13 5.25 -4.25
N HIS A 160 -34.05 5.64 -5.13
CA HIS A 160 -35.48 5.42 -4.95
C HIS A 160 -35.69 3.90 -4.85
N HIS A 161 -35.74 3.39 -3.62
CA HIS A 161 -36.33 2.10 -3.33
C HIS A 161 -37.85 2.30 -3.25
N ASP A 162 -38.56 1.86 -4.28
CA ASP A 162 -39.97 1.43 -4.17
C ASP A 162 -40.03 0.03 -3.53
#